data_AF-A0AAD4XZX1-F1
#
_entry.id   AF-A0AAD4XZX1-F1
#
_cell.length_a   1.000
_cell.length_b   1.000
_cell.length_c   1.000
_cell.angle_alpha   90.00
_cell.angle_beta   90.00
_cell.angle_gamma   90.00
#
_symmetry.space_group_name_H-M   'P 1'
#
loop_
_entity.id
_entity.type
_entity.pdbx_description
1 polymer ?
#
loop_
_entity_poly.entity_id
_entity_poly.type
_entity_poly.pdbx_seq_one_letter_code
_entity_poly.pdbx_strand_id
1 'polypeptide(L)'
;MSVERSRSEQSSMQINGSNGTSMMLSSPSSLSPQSQSQSHQRLRLNPNTNHIPENYEDLPLDFNPCIFTSLERYLPLVDYMKEILARYHSPQGERIRVQKHREYRQKIIESYQPLHRELYSMNPETYFVPSFVEAINKNTEQMYTFEMLRKDFCDMLLSEVDNFEKWVTESNFKIMRPNSMNKYGAVLDDFGFETMLDKLMDDFVRPISKVFFHEVGGDTLDSHHGFVVEYGKDRDVDFGFHVDDSEVTLNVCLGEQFSGGDLYFRGIRCDKHVNTEYQPEESFHYSHVIGQAVGRHRYGARATRSGARINLLLWCRSSAFRELKKYQKEFSAWCGECQREKRERQRLSVAATKLQLLRRQGDNTAA
;
A
#
# COMPACT_ATOMS: atom_id res chain seq x y z
N MET A 1 -22.27 9.90 -38.95
CA MET A 1 -22.19 11.36 -38.71
C MET A 1 -21.05 11.59 -37.73
N SER A 2 -19.87 11.83 -38.30
CA SER A 2 -18.64 12.16 -37.60
C SER A 2 -18.67 13.64 -37.21
N VAL A 3 -18.27 13.96 -35.98
CA VAL A 3 -17.98 15.33 -35.58
C VAL A 3 -16.61 15.32 -34.88
N GLU A 4 -15.60 15.68 -35.65
CA GLU A 4 -14.34 16.24 -35.16
C GLU A 4 -14.54 17.70 -34.73
N ARG A 5 -13.82 18.13 -33.69
CA ARG A 5 -13.35 19.50 -33.39
C ARG A 5 -12.66 19.44 -32.02
N SER A 6 -11.53 20.09 -31.73
CA SER A 6 -10.54 20.88 -32.47
C SER A 6 -9.43 21.22 -31.47
N ARG A 7 -8.17 21.24 -31.93
CA ARG A 7 -7.02 21.80 -31.21
C ARG A 7 -7.14 23.32 -31.01
N SER A 8 -6.70 23.81 -29.86
CA SER A 8 -6.05 25.11 -29.62
C SER A 8 -5.45 25.06 -28.20
N GLU A 9 -4.37 25.73 -27.81
CA GLU A 9 -3.29 26.47 -28.47
C GLU A 9 -2.12 26.50 -27.44
N GLN A 10 -0.89 26.45 -27.94
CA GLN A 10 0.33 26.64 -27.16
C GLN A 10 0.46 28.12 -26.79
N SER A 11 0.74 28.43 -25.52
CA SER A 11 1.33 29.70 -25.13
C SER A 11 2.81 29.50 -24.80
N SER A 12 3.65 30.02 -25.68
CA SER A 12 5.08 30.19 -25.55
C SER A 12 5.41 31.42 -24.72
N MET A 13 6.25 31.27 -23.69
CA MET A 13 7.14 32.35 -23.25
C MET A 13 8.56 31.79 -23.10
N GLN A 14 9.47 32.37 -23.90
CA GLN A 14 10.90 32.10 -23.91
C GLN A 14 11.64 32.95 -22.87
N ILE A 15 12.54 32.27 -22.16
CA ILE A 15 13.97 32.57 -21.90
C ILE A 15 14.36 33.87 -21.17
N ASN A 16 14.97 33.70 -20.00
CA ASN A 16 16.34 34.15 -19.61
C ASN A 16 16.56 33.66 -18.17
N GLY A 17 17.70 33.18 -17.69
CA GLY A 17 19.09 33.18 -18.11
C GLY A 17 19.90 33.11 -16.80
N SER A 18 20.84 32.17 -16.72
CA SER A 18 21.99 32.11 -15.78
C SER A 18 21.80 32.47 -14.29
N ASN A 19 22.05 31.50 -13.41
CA ASN A 19 23.28 31.50 -12.60
C ASN A 19 23.38 30.22 -11.77
N GLY A 20 24.47 29.48 -12.01
CA GLY A 20 24.93 28.46 -11.09
C GLY A 20 25.60 29.11 -9.90
N THR A 21 25.36 28.58 -8.70
CA THR A 21 26.24 28.83 -7.57
C THR A 21 26.34 27.57 -6.72
N SER A 22 27.57 27.09 -6.66
CA SER A 22 28.08 26.04 -5.79
C SER A 22 27.78 26.38 -4.32
N MET A 23 27.15 25.47 -3.57
CA MET A 23 27.00 25.58 -2.12
C MET A 23 28.30 25.08 -1.46
N MET A 24 29.23 26.01 -1.25
CA MET A 24 30.37 25.85 -0.36
C MET A 24 29.88 25.93 1.10
N LEU A 25 30.31 24.97 1.91
CA LEU A 25 30.17 24.95 3.36
C LEU A 25 30.92 26.13 3.97
N SER A 26 30.24 27.01 4.70
CA SER A 26 30.88 28.01 5.55
C SER A 26 30.23 28.07 6.94
N SER A 27 31.10 28.07 7.94
CA SER A 27 30.87 28.06 9.40
C SER A 27 30.14 29.31 9.92
N PRO A 28 29.57 29.27 11.14
CA PRO A 28 28.63 30.29 11.59
C PRO A 28 29.32 31.48 12.26
N SER A 29 28.94 32.69 11.85
CA SER A 29 29.25 33.93 12.58
C SER A 29 27.98 34.75 12.82
N SER A 30 27.66 34.88 14.11
CA SER A 30 26.85 35.92 14.79
C SER A 30 25.51 36.35 14.16
N LEU A 31 24.41 35.84 14.73
CA LEU A 31 23.03 36.28 14.46
C LEU A 31 22.68 37.58 15.21
N SER A 32 22.03 38.49 14.49
CA SER A 32 21.36 39.68 15.01
C SER A 32 19.97 39.37 15.62
N PRO A 33 19.44 40.20 16.55
CA PRO A 33 18.37 39.80 17.48
C PRO A 33 16.95 39.71 16.87
N GLN A 34 16.76 39.96 15.58
CA GLN A 34 15.44 40.03 14.96
C GLN A 34 14.98 38.73 14.26
N SER A 35 15.77 37.66 14.31
CA SER A 35 15.46 36.38 13.64
C SER A 35 14.83 35.30 14.55
N GLN A 36 14.68 35.56 15.85
CA GLN A 36 14.26 34.51 16.79
C GLN A 36 12.76 34.17 16.73
N SER A 37 11.88 35.07 16.28
CA SER A 37 10.42 34.82 16.33
C SER A 37 9.90 33.85 15.26
N GLN A 38 10.60 33.67 14.14
CA GLN A 38 10.18 32.72 13.09
C GLN A 38 10.67 31.28 13.32
N SER A 39 11.67 31.08 14.20
CA SER A 39 12.29 29.77 14.41
C SER A 39 11.43 28.79 15.23
N HIS A 40 10.43 29.27 15.95
CA HIS A 40 9.55 28.47 16.82
C HIS A 40 8.33 27.86 16.11
N GLN A 41 8.08 28.23 14.85
CA GLN A 41 6.91 27.77 14.07
C GLN A 41 7.22 26.59 13.14
N ARG A 42 8.34 25.90 13.33
CA ARG A 42 8.73 24.74 12.51
C ARG A 42 8.87 23.50 13.37
N LEU A 43 8.27 22.40 12.92
CA LEU A 43 8.37 21.10 13.58
C LEU A 43 9.85 20.76 13.78
N ARG A 44 10.25 20.54 15.03
CA ARG A 44 11.62 20.11 15.34
C ARG A 44 11.80 18.68 14.85
N LEU A 45 12.98 18.37 14.33
CA LEU A 45 13.30 16.99 13.93
C LEU A 45 13.43 16.07 15.15
N ASN A 46 13.96 16.60 16.26
CA ASN A 46 14.16 15.87 17.50
C ASN A 46 13.28 16.46 18.62
N PRO A 47 12.70 15.62 19.49
CA PRO A 47 11.88 16.10 20.60
C PRO A 47 12.72 16.87 21.61
N ASN A 48 12.16 17.92 22.19
CA ASN A 48 12.75 18.63 23.31
C ASN A 48 12.56 17.82 24.59
N THR A 49 13.58 17.06 24.98
CA THR A 49 13.55 16.20 26.18
C THR A 49 13.44 16.98 27.49
N ASN A 50 13.79 18.27 27.48
CA ASN A 50 13.72 19.13 28.64
C ASN A 50 12.37 19.85 28.76
N HIS A 51 11.49 19.71 27.75
CA HIS A 51 10.16 20.28 27.78
C HIS A 51 9.20 19.33 28.50
N ILE A 52 8.52 19.83 29.53
CA ILE A 52 7.46 19.10 30.22
C ILE A 52 6.15 19.52 29.52
N PRO A 53 5.46 18.60 28.83
CA PRO A 53 4.20 18.94 28.19
C PRO A 53 3.13 19.34 29.20
N GLU A 54 2.24 20.24 28.78
CA GLU A 54 1.05 20.62 29.54
C GLU A 54 0.03 19.47 29.61
N ASN A 55 -0.88 19.57 30.58
CA ASN A 55 -2.03 18.68 30.67
C ASN A 55 -3.15 19.22 29.76
N TYR A 56 -3.60 18.38 28.84
CA TYR A 56 -4.60 18.72 27.83
C TYR A 56 -5.99 18.12 28.11
N GLU A 57 -6.18 17.42 29.22
CA GLU A 57 -7.44 16.73 29.56
C GLU A 57 -8.62 17.69 29.80
N ASP A 58 -8.33 18.89 30.33
CA ASP A 58 -9.36 19.87 30.68
C ASP A 58 -9.78 20.78 29.51
N LEU A 59 -9.13 20.63 28.34
CA LEU A 59 -9.40 21.45 27.17
C LEU A 59 -10.48 20.79 26.28
N PRO A 60 -11.44 21.56 25.74
CA PRO A 60 -12.40 21.07 24.77
C PRO A 60 -11.73 20.89 23.41
N LEU A 61 -10.95 19.81 23.28
CA LEU A 61 -10.16 19.51 22.10
C LEU A 61 -10.91 18.56 21.18
N ASP A 62 -10.77 18.77 19.87
CA ASP A 62 -11.30 17.88 18.84
C ASP A 62 -10.51 16.56 18.72
N PHE A 63 -9.44 16.38 19.51
CA PHE A 63 -8.52 15.24 19.46
C PHE A 63 -8.14 14.78 20.86
N ASN A 64 -7.68 13.53 20.96
CA ASN A 64 -7.22 12.95 22.22
C ASN A 64 -6.09 13.82 22.82
N PRO A 65 -6.21 14.25 24.10
CA PRO A 65 -5.20 15.03 24.82
C PRO A 65 -3.76 14.51 24.71
N CYS A 66 -3.57 13.18 24.68
CA CYS A 66 -2.25 12.54 24.57
C CYS A 66 -1.48 12.91 23.29
N ILE A 67 -2.20 13.24 22.21
CA ILE A 67 -1.59 13.67 20.94
C ILE A 67 -0.93 15.03 21.11
N PHE A 68 -1.58 15.94 21.82
CA PHE A 68 -1.03 17.27 22.12
C PHE A 68 0.19 17.16 23.05
N THR A 69 0.11 16.36 24.12
CA THR A 69 1.25 16.07 25.00
C THR A 69 2.46 15.55 24.23
N SER A 70 2.23 14.71 23.22
CA SER A 70 3.29 14.14 22.38
C SER A 70 3.87 15.15 21.38
N LEU A 71 3.00 15.91 20.71
CA LEU A 71 3.38 16.93 19.73
C LEU A 71 4.07 18.13 20.38
N GLU A 72 3.75 18.46 21.62
CA GLU A 72 4.27 19.63 22.31
C GLU A 72 5.80 19.57 22.47
N ARG A 73 6.34 18.35 22.59
CA ARG A 73 7.78 18.10 22.62
C ARG A 73 8.48 18.50 21.33
N TYR A 74 7.76 18.50 20.21
CA TYR A 74 8.26 18.90 18.90
C TYR A 74 7.86 20.35 18.56
N LEU A 75 6.76 20.86 19.14
CA LEU A 75 6.14 22.16 18.88
C LEU A 75 5.37 22.69 20.10
N PRO A 76 5.85 23.70 20.84
CA PRO A 76 5.25 24.11 22.12
C PRO A 76 3.95 24.94 22.00
N LEU A 77 3.42 25.18 20.79
CA LEU A 77 2.28 26.08 20.58
C LEU A 77 1.01 25.29 20.24
N VAL A 78 0.04 25.28 21.15
CA VAL A 78 -1.22 24.52 21.06
C VAL A 78 -2.03 24.87 19.81
N ASP A 79 -2.17 26.14 19.48
CA ASP A 79 -2.93 26.57 18.29
C ASP A 79 -2.27 26.09 16.99
N TYR A 80 -0.94 26.03 16.96
CA TYR A 80 -0.20 25.49 15.84
C TYR A 80 -0.29 23.96 15.77
N MET A 81 -0.32 23.26 16.91
CA MET A 81 -0.61 21.83 16.98
C MET A 81 -2.01 21.53 16.47
N LYS A 82 -3.02 22.33 16.84
CA LYS A 82 -4.39 22.23 16.30
C LYS A 82 -4.41 22.43 14.80
N GLU A 83 -3.68 23.41 14.28
CA GLU A 83 -3.62 23.68 12.84
C GLU A 83 -2.96 22.52 12.06
N ILE A 84 -1.86 21.96 12.58
CA ILE A 84 -1.22 20.77 12.01
C ILE A 84 -2.19 19.60 12.03
N LEU A 85 -2.77 19.30 13.19
CA LEU A 85 -3.74 18.22 13.33
C LEU A 85 -4.92 18.43 12.39
N ALA A 86 -5.41 19.65 12.20
CA ALA A 86 -6.48 19.94 11.25
C ALA A 86 -6.07 19.72 9.77
N ARG A 87 -4.79 19.89 9.42
CA ARG A 87 -4.27 19.60 8.07
C ARG A 87 -4.08 18.12 7.80
N TYR A 88 -3.72 17.34 8.82
CA TYR A 88 -3.49 15.89 8.69
C TYR A 88 -4.73 15.06 9.03
N HIS A 89 -5.67 15.63 9.77
CA HIS A 89 -6.89 14.95 10.19
C HIS A 89 -8.02 15.19 9.21
N SER A 90 -8.75 14.12 8.98
CA SER A 90 -9.72 14.03 7.93
C SER A 90 -10.89 15.02 8.09
N PRO A 91 -11.44 15.58 6.98
CA PRO A 91 -12.60 16.47 7.00
C PRO A 91 -13.77 15.84 7.76
N GLN A 92 -14.68 16.65 8.33
CA GLN A 92 -15.85 16.20 9.10
C GLN A 92 -16.61 15.01 8.46
N GLY A 93 -16.67 14.97 7.12
CA GLY A 93 -17.28 13.86 6.37
C GLY A 93 -16.64 12.49 6.60
N GLU A 94 -15.32 12.41 6.76
CA GLU A 94 -14.63 11.14 7.02
C GLU A 94 -14.83 10.68 8.46
N ARG A 95 -14.91 11.59 9.43
CA ARG A 95 -15.25 11.24 10.83
C ARG A 95 -16.61 10.55 10.89
N ILE A 96 -17.60 11.12 10.19
CA ILE A 96 -18.94 10.53 10.09
C ILE A 96 -18.87 9.16 9.41
N ARG A 97 -18.05 9.00 8.37
CA ARG A 97 -17.86 7.72 7.67
C ARG A 97 -17.26 6.65 8.59
N VAL A 98 -16.18 6.98 9.31
CA VAL A 98 -15.52 6.07 10.27
C VAL A 98 -16.48 5.67 11.38
N GLN A 99 -17.21 6.63 11.95
CA GLN A 99 -18.19 6.36 13.00
C GLN A 99 -19.31 5.43 12.51
N LYS A 100 -19.89 5.70 11.34
CA LYS A 100 -20.91 4.84 10.72
C LYS A 100 -20.38 3.43 10.44
N HIS A 101 -19.13 3.33 9.97
CA HIS A 101 -18.48 2.05 9.73
C HIS A 101 -18.32 1.25 11.03
N ARG A 102 -17.89 1.90 12.12
CA ARG A 102 -17.79 1.29 13.45
C ARG A 102 -19.15 0.79 13.97
N GLU A 103 -20.19 1.61 13.86
CA GLU A 103 -21.56 1.21 14.25
C GLU A 103 -22.08 0.04 13.41
N TYR A 104 -21.75 0.02 12.11
CA TYR A 104 -22.07 -1.09 11.23
C TYR A 104 -21.39 -2.39 11.67
N ARG A 105 -20.07 -2.38 11.93
CA ARG A 105 -19.32 -3.55 12.43
C ARG A 105 -19.83 -4.01 13.79
N GLN A 106 -20.11 -3.09 14.70
CA GLN A 106 -20.65 -3.41 16.03
C GLN A 106 -21.97 -4.17 15.96
N LYS A 107 -22.89 -3.77 15.08
CA LYS A 107 -24.16 -4.49 14.87
C LYS A 107 -23.97 -5.92 14.37
N ILE A 108 -22.98 -6.13 13.50
CA ILE A 108 -22.65 -7.48 13.02
C ILE A 108 -22.11 -8.31 14.18
N ILE A 109 -21.14 -7.80 14.93
CA ILE A 109 -20.52 -8.49 16.08
C ILE A 109 -21.56 -8.88 17.14
N GLU A 110 -22.56 -8.03 17.39
CA GLU A 110 -23.62 -8.31 18.36
C GLU A 110 -24.66 -9.34 17.89
N SER A 111 -24.83 -9.49 16.58
CA SER A 111 -25.94 -10.26 15.98
C SER A 111 -25.49 -11.58 15.36
N TYR A 112 -24.27 -11.65 14.85
CA TYR A 112 -23.69 -12.83 14.21
C TYR A 112 -23.13 -13.79 15.26
N GLN A 113 -23.32 -15.09 15.04
CA GLN A 113 -22.75 -16.15 15.88
C GLN A 113 -21.66 -16.88 15.11
N PRO A 114 -20.38 -16.73 15.52
CA PRO A 114 -19.28 -17.40 14.86
C PRO A 114 -19.36 -18.93 14.95
N LEU A 115 -18.97 -19.62 13.88
CA LEU A 115 -18.93 -21.09 13.83
C LEU A 115 -17.62 -21.64 14.40
N HIS A 116 -16.49 -20.98 14.08
CA HIS A 116 -15.12 -21.34 14.47
C HIS A 116 -14.48 -20.17 15.25
N ARG A 117 -14.75 -20.09 16.55
CA ARG A 117 -14.24 -19.02 17.43
C ARG A 117 -12.71 -18.96 17.48
N GLU A 118 -12.06 -20.09 17.24
CA GLU A 118 -10.61 -20.21 17.16
C GLU A 118 -10.00 -19.31 16.07
N LEU A 119 -10.68 -19.12 14.93
CA LEU A 119 -10.18 -18.34 13.79
C LEU A 119 -9.96 -16.85 14.11
N TYR A 120 -10.61 -16.34 15.16
CA TYR A 120 -10.59 -14.93 15.56
C TYR A 120 -9.37 -14.54 16.39
N SER A 121 -8.55 -15.52 16.75
CA SER A 121 -7.27 -15.29 17.42
C SER A 121 -6.15 -15.82 16.54
N MET A 122 -4.99 -15.15 16.52
CA MET A 122 -3.86 -15.65 15.74
C MET A 122 -3.19 -16.84 16.46
N ASN A 123 -3.17 -18.01 15.82
CA ASN A 123 -2.43 -19.18 16.28
C ASN A 123 -1.57 -19.77 15.13
N PRO A 124 -0.28 -19.40 15.05
CA PRO A 124 0.59 -19.79 13.95
C PRO A 124 0.74 -21.31 13.77
N GLU A 125 0.75 -22.08 14.86
CA GLU A 125 0.95 -23.54 14.83
C GLU A 125 -0.21 -24.29 14.17
N THR A 126 -1.43 -23.74 14.28
CA THR A 126 -2.63 -24.32 13.69
C THR A 126 -2.93 -23.79 12.30
N TYR A 127 -2.33 -22.66 11.91
CA TYR A 127 -2.69 -21.96 10.66
C TYR A 127 -1.68 -22.25 9.56
N PHE A 128 -0.40 -22.26 9.92
CA PHE A 128 0.68 -22.37 8.96
C PHE A 128 1.21 -23.78 8.83
N VAL A 129 1.63 -24.12 7.62
CA VAL A 129 2.41 -25.34 7.41
C VAL A 129 3.78 -25.17 8.09
N PRO A 130 4.37 -26.23 8.69
CA PRO A 130 5.64 -26.12 9.40
C PRO A 130 6.79 -25.56 8.55
N SER A 131 6.82 -25.90 7.26
CA SER A 131 7.79 -25.40 6.29
C SER A 131 7.78 -23.88 6.16
N PHE A 132 6.60 -23.25 6.19
CA PHE A 132 6.45 -21.80 6.13
C PHE A 132 7.02 -21.12 7.38
N VAL A 133 6.69 -21.66 8.56
CA VAL A 133 7.19 -21.12 9.83
C VAL A 133 8.72 -21.21 9.89
N GLU A 134 9.28 -22.33 9.43
CA GLU A 134 10.73 -22.51 9.32
C GLU A 134 11.37 -21.53 8.34
N ALA A 135 10.76 -21.33 7.17
CA ALA A 135 11.24 -20.42 6.14
C ALA A 135 11.26 -18.96 6.62
N ILE A 136 10.22 -18.51 7.32
CA ILE A 136 10.17 -17.18 7.95
C ILE A 136 11.30 -17.04 8.96
N ASN A 137 11.48 -18.02 9.85
CA ASN A 137 12.50 -17.96 10.89
C ASN A 137 13.93 -17.93 10.31
N LYS A 138 14.15 -18.56 9.15
CA LYS A 138 15.46 -18.64 8.50
C LYS A 138 15.72 -17.53 7.47
N ASN A 139 14.71 -16.75 7.07
CA ASN A 139 14.78 -15.76 5.98
C ASN A 139 15.35 -16.34 4.66
N THR A 140 15.09 -17.62 4.38
CA THR A 140 15.80 -18.36 3.32
C THR A 140 15.14 -18.34 1.94
N GLU A 141 13.88 -17.92 1.82
CA GLU A 141 13.16 -18.06 0.55
C GLU A 141 13.07 -16.76 -0.24
N GLN A 142 13.67 -16.73 -1.43
CA GLN A 142 13.47 -15.67 -2.42
C GLN A 142 12.38 -16.07 -3.42
N MET A 143 11.10 -16.18 -3.02
CA MET A 143 10.04 -16.51 -3.99
C MET A 143 8.71 -15.82 -3.67
N TYR A 144 8.04 -15.38 -4.74
CA TYR A 144 6.71 -14.74 -4.72
C TYR A 144 5.58 -15.70 -4.36
N THR A 145 5.86 -16.98 -4.12
CA THR A 145 4.89 -18.06 -3.91
C THR A 145 5.39 -18.96 -2.79
N PHE A 146 4.56 -19.21 -1.79
CA PHE A 146 4.89 -20.12 -0.68
C PHE A 146 3.63 -20.88 -0.24
N GLU A 147 3.79 -22.17 0.07
CA GLU A 147 2.76 -22.93 0.78
C GLU A 147 2.66 -22.39 2.19
N MET A 148 1.58 -21.67 2.47
CA MET A 148 1.40 -20.87 3.68
C MET A 148 0.44 -21.55 4.64
N LEU A 149 -0.80 -21.75 4.19
CA LEU A 149 -1.90 -22.17 5.03
C LEU A 149 -2.08 -23.68 4.98
N ARG A 150 -2.36 -24.26 6.14
CA ARG A 150 -2.78 -25.65 6.22
C ARG A 150 -4.18 -25.81 5.64
N LYS A 151 -4.45 -26.98 5.07
CA LYS A 151 -5.76 -27.28 4.46
C LYS A 151 -6.91 -27.22 5.47
N ASP A 152 -6.71 -27.72 6.68
CA ASP A 152 -7.69 -27.67 7.76
C ASP A 152 -8.08 -26.22 8.11
N PHE A 153 -7.11 -25.32 8.19
CA PHE A 153 -7.36 -23.88 8.35
C PHE A 153 -8.18 -23.30 7.18
N CYS A 154 -7.79 -23.60 5.94
CA CYS A 154 -8.53 -23.15 4.77
C CYS A 154 -10.00 -23.63 4.81
N ASP A 155 -10.23 -24.90 5.11
CA ASP A 155 -11.58 -25.47 5.19
C ASP A 155 -12.42 -24.79 6.29
N MET A 156 -11.83 -24.51 7.47
CA MET A 156 -12.51 -23.80 8.56
C MET A 156 -12.86 -22.35 8.19
N LEU A 157 -11.94 -21.64 7.52
CA LEU A 157 -12.19 -20.26 7.10
C LEU A 157 -13.30 -20.20 6.05
N LEU A 158 -13.34 -21.17 5.13
CA LEU A 158 -14.42 -21.29 4.15
C LEU A 158 -15.77 -21.53 4.83
N SER A 159 -15.86 -22.47 5.78
CA SER A 159 -17.11 -22.74 6.50
C SER A 159 -17.56 -21.55 7.37
N GLU A 160 -16.63 -20.77 7.92
CA GLU A 160 -16.96 -19.53 8.64
C GLU A 160 -17.58 -18.48 7.70
N VAL A 161 -16.98 -18.28 6.52
CA VAL A 161 -17.49 -17.34 5.51
C VAL A 161 -18.87 -17.78 5.02
N ASP A 162 -19.06 -19.07 4.73
CA ASP A 162 -20.37 -19.62 4.35
C ASP A 162 -21.42 -19.40 5.45
N ASN A 163 -21.05 -19.61 6.71
CA ASN A 163 -21.92 -19.36 7.86
C ASN A 163 -22.30 -17.88 7.95
N PHE A 164 -21.34 -16.98 7.71
CA PHE A 164 -21.58 -15.54 7.66
C PHE A 164 -22.53 -15.16 6.53
N GLU A 165 -22.30 -15.61 5.30
CA GLU A 165 -23.17 -15.32 4.16
C GLU A 165 -24.59 -15.85 4.34
N LYS A 166 -24.73 -17.04 4.92
CA LYS A 166 -26.02 -17.62 5.28
C LYS A 166 -26.76 -16.74 6.28
N TRP A 167 -26.09 -16.33 7.36
CA TRP A 167 -26.67 -15.41 8.33
C TRP A 167 -27.10 -14.08 7.69
N VAL A 168 -26.27 -13.49 6.83
CA VAL A 168 -26.59 -12.25 6.10
C VAL A 168 -27.89 -12.43 5.28
N THR A 169 -28.03 -13.56 4.59
CA THR A 169 -29.20 -13.87 3.77
C THR A 169 -30.45 -14.08 4.63
N GLU A 170 -30.37 -14.88 5.69
CA GLU A 170 -31.49 -15.21 6.57
C GLU A 170 -31.97 -14.00 7.38
N SER A 171 -31.05 -13.13 7.82
CA SER A 171 -31.36 -11.90 8.55
C SER A 171 -31.71 -10.72 7.64
N ASN A 172 -31.55 -10.86 6.32
CA ASN A 172 -31.66 -9.79 5.33
C ASN A 172 -30.79 -8.56 5.72
N PHE A 173 -29.61 -8.81 6.29
CA PHE A 173 -28.67 -7.78 6.69
C PHE A 173 -27.94 -7.22 5.47
N LYS A 174 -27.67 -5.91 5.43
CA LYS A 174 -26.92 -5.29 4.34
C LYS A 174 -25.45 -5.19 4.72
N ILE A 175 -24.60 -5.92 4.01
CA ILE A 175 -23.14 -5.90 4.19
C ILE A 175 -22.44 -5.03 3.15
N MET A 176 -21.24 -4.54 3.51
CA MET A 176 -20.31 -3.95 2.56
C MET A 176 -19.69 -5.05 1.69
N ARG A 177 -19.45 -4.73 0.41
CA ARG A 177 -18.79 -5.65 -0.51
C ARG A 177 -17.27 -5.54 -0.42
N PRO A 178 -16.52 -6.62 -0.72
CA PRO A 178 -15.08 -6.68 -0.52
C PRO A 178 -14.30 -5.53 -1.13
N ASN A 179 -14.65 -5.14 -2.36
CA ASN A 179 -14.14 -3.96 -3.04
C ASN A 179 -15.12 -3.50 -4.14
N SER A 180 -14.75 -2.45 -4.89
CA SER A 180 -15.60 -1.87 -5.95
C SER A 180 -15.77 -2.77 -7.19
N MET A 181 -14.92 -3.79 -7.35
CA MET A 181 -14.90 -4.67 -8.51
C MET A 181 -15.49 -6.06 -8.21
N ASN A 182 -15.56 -6.48 -6.94
CA ASN A 182 -16.09 -7.77 -6.52
C ASN A 182 -17.51 -7.69 -5.96
N LYS A 183 -18.39 -8.54 -6.48
CA LYS A 183 -19.80 -8.60 -6.03
C LYS A 183 -20.02 -9.66 -4.96
N TYR A 184 -19.16 -10.67 -4.89
CA TYR A 184 -19.29 -11.84 -4.02
C TYR A 184 -18.09 -11.98 -3.08
N GLY A 185 -18.36 -12.58 -1.91
CA GLY A 185 -17.44 -12.64 -0.78
C GLY A 185 -17.71 -11.59 0.31
N ALA A 186 -16.85 -11.60 1.33
CA ALA A 186 -17.05 -10.88 2.59
C ALA A 186 -15.77 -10.17 3.06
N VAL A 187 -15.94 -9.03 3.73
CA VAL A 187 -14.87 -8.33 4.46
C VAL A 187 -14.73 -8.97 5.84
N LEU A 188 -13.55 -9.50 6.15
CA LEU A 188 -13.33 -10.31 7.37
C LEU A 188 -13.41 -9.46 8.65
N ASP A 189 -12.93 -8.23 8.60
CA ASP A 189 -12.96 -7.31 9.74
C ASP A 189 -14.39 -6.99 10.19
N ASP A 190 -15.36 -7.06 9.27
CA ASP A 190 -16.76 -6.73 9.55
C ASP A 190 -17.40 -7.66 10.57
N PHE A 191 -16.93 -8.92 10.62
CA PHE A 191 -17.48 -9.94 11.50
C PHE A 191 -16.47 -10.50 12.51
N GLY A 192 -15.35 -9.80 12.73
CA GLY A 192 -14.52 -9.93 13.93
C GLY A 192 -13.04 -10.28 13.72
N PHE A 193 -12.57 -10.45 12.49
CA PHE A 193 -11.21 -10.94 12.22
C PHE A 193 -10.07 -9.91 12.42
N GLU A 194 -10.39 -8.64 12.70
CA GLU A 194 -9.43 -7.53 12.80
C GLU A 194 -8.22 -7.86 13.67
N THR A 195 -8.43 -8.33 14.90
CA THR A 195 -7.31 -8.67 15.81
C THR A 195 -6.44 -9.83 15.29
N MET A 196 -7.03 -10.81 14.60
CA MET A 196 -6.24 -11.90 14.00
C MET A 196 -5.41 -11.39 12.84
N LEU A 197 -6.02 -10.59 11.97
CA LEU A 197 -5.39 -10.04 10.77
C LEU A 197 -4.32 -8.99 11.08
N ASP A 198 -4.52 -8.18 12.12
CA ASP A 198 -3.48 -7.30 12.69
C ASP A 198 -2.23 -8.10 13.04
N LYS A 199 -2.38 -9.20 13.80
CA LYS A 199 -1.25 -10.07 14.16
C LYS A 199 -0.64 -10.78 12.96
N LEU A 200 -1.46 -11.23 12.01
CA LEU A 200 -0.98 -11.81 10.75
C LEU A 200 -0.09 -10.80 9.99
N MET A 201 -0.54 -9.54 9.90
CA MET A 201 0.22 -8.48 9.27
C MET A 201 1.52 -8.20 10.04
N ASP A 202 1.43 -8.01 11.35
CA ASP A 202 2.51 -7.53 12.20
C ASP A 202 3.62 -8.56 12.39
N ASP A 203 3.23 -9.81 12.65
CA ASP A 203 4.16 -10.88 13.04
C ASP A 203 4.69 -11.68 11.85
N PHE A 204 4.02 -11.64 10.69
CA PHE A 204 4.37 -12.49 9.54
C PHE A 204 4.54 -11.70 8.24
N VAL A 205 3.54 -10.91 7.83
CA VAL A 205 3.63 -10.18 6.54
C VAL A 205 4.69 -9.09 6.59
N ARG A 206 4.74 -8.29 7.67
CA ARG A 206 5.67 -7.16 7.80
C ARG A 206 7.14 -7.61 7.88
N PRO A 207 7.52 -8.67 8.63
CA PRO A 207 8.89 -9.20 8.60
C PRO A 207 9.34 -9.66 7.22
N ILE A 208 8.50 -10.40 6.49
CA ILE A 208 8.78 -10.81 5.10
C ILE A 208 8.90 -9.57 4.22
N SER A 209 7.96 -8.65 4.34
CA SER A 209 7.88 -7.44 3.50
C SER A 209 9.03 -6.48 3.73
N LYS A 210 9.58 -6.43 4.95
CA LYS A 210 10.80 -5.68 5.26
C LYS A 210 12.00 -6.18 4.46
N VAL A 211 12.05 -7.47 4.11
CA VAL A 211 13.15 -8.04 3.31
C VAL A 211 12.91 -7.83 1.82
N PHE A 212 11.72 -8.18 1.32
CA PHE A 212 11.45 -8.21 -0.12
C PHE A 212 10.89 -6.91 -0.70
N PHE A 213 10.26 -6.09 0.14
CA PHE A 213 9.51 -4.90 -0.27
C PHE A 213 9.98 -3.63 0.47
N HIS A 214 11.24 -3.59 0.91
CA HIS A 214 11.81 -2.44 1.63
C HIS A 214 11.76 -1.14 0.80
N GLU A 215 11.88 -1.22 -0.53
CA GLU A 215 11.85 -0.04 -1.40
C GLU A 215 10.45 0.62 -1.51
N VAL A 216 9.43 -0.05 -0.96
CA VAL A 216 8.03 0.31 -1.16
C VAL A 216 7.21 0.30 0.14
N GLY A 217 7.86 0.50 1.29
CA GLY A 217 7.20 0.62 2.59
C GLY A 217 6.85 -0.70 3.27
N GLY A 218 7.45 -1.83 2.83
CA GLY A 218 7.16 -3.14 3.41
C GLY A 218 7.54 -3.27 4.90
N ASP A 219 8.43 -2.42 5.41
CA ASP A 219 8.85 -2.37 6.81
C ASP A 219 7.95 -1.50 7.71
N THR A 220 7.08 -0.71 7.10
CA THR A 220 6.28 0.33 7.75
C THR A 220 4.78 0.13 7.47
N LEU A 221 4.37 -1.13 7.23
CA LEU A 221 2.97 -1.51 7.11
C LEU A 221 2.24 -1.29 8.44
N ASP A 222 1.10 -0.61 8.41
CA ASP A 222 0.38 -0.13 9.60
C ASP A 222 -1.14 -0.25 9.51
N SER A 223 -1.67 -0.73 8.39
CA SER A 223 -3.09 -0.96 8.21
C SER A 223 -3.33 -2.06 7.19
N HIS A 224 -4.45 -2.76 7.35
CA HIS A 224 -4.84 -3.84 6.45
C HIS A 224 -6.30 -3.70 5.98
N HIS A 225 -6.65 -4.45 4.94
CA HIS A 225 -8.02 -4.70 4.53
C HIS A 225 -8.11 -6.16 4.11
N GLY A 226 -8.68 -6.99 5.00
CA GLY A 226 -8.78 -8.43 4.81
C GLY A 226 -10.16 -8.84 4.31
N PHE A 227 -10.20 -9.58 3.21
CA PHE A 227 -11.47 -10.00 2.61
C PHE A 227 -11.32 -11.29 1.80
N VAL A 228 -12.45 -11.96 1.60
CA VAL A 228 -12.57 -13.12 0.73
C VAL A 228 -13.31 -12.71 -0.54
N VAL A 229 -12.89 -13.26 -1.67
CA VAL A 229 -13.57 -13.12 -2.97
C VAL A 229 -13.88 -14.49 -3.54
N GLU A 230 -15.03 -14.57 -4.21
CA GLU A 230 -15.54 -15.79 -4.83
C GLU A 230 -15.67 -15.63 -6.34
N TYR A 231 -15.07 -16.56 -7.08
CA TYR A 231 -15.17 -16.64 -8.53
C TYR A 231 -15.84 -17.94 -8.96
N GLY A 232 -16.61 -17.91 -10.05
CA GLY A 232 -17.36 -19.07 -10.52
C GLY A 232 -18.45 -18.71 -11.52
N LYS A 233 -19.14 -19.73 -12.05
CA LYS A 233 -20.15 -19.56 -13.11
C LYS A 233 -21.33 -18.66 -12.72
N ASP A 234 -21.75 -18.72 -11.45
CA ASP A 234 -22.84 -17.91 -10.88
C ASP A 234 -22.31 -16.84 -9.90
N ARG A 235 -21.03 -16.47 -10.09
CA ARG A 235 -20.25 -15.54 -9.26
C ARG A 235 -19.46 -14.59 -10.17
N ASP A 236 -18.42 -13.94 -9.65
CA ASP A 236 -17.52 -13.15 -10.50
C ASP A 236 -16.75 -14.09 -11.45
N VAL A 237 -16.75 -13.82 -12.76
CA VAL A 237 -16.23 -14.77 -13.78
C VAL A 237 -14.76 -14.55 -14.04
N ASP A 238 -14.35 -13.28 -14.19
CA ASP A 238 -12.97 -12.87 -14.35
C ASP A 238 -12.67 -11.65 -13.45
N PHE A 239 -11.39 -11.31 -13.37
CA PHE A 239 -10.97 -10.09 -12.72
C PHE A 239 -9.95 -9.41 -13.61
N GLY A 240 -10.38 -8.33 -14.24
CA GLY A 240 -9.59 -7.59 -15.21
C GLY A 240 -8.25 -7.10 -14.65
N PHE A 241 -7.41 -6.59 -15.54
CA PHE A 241 -6.11 -6.05 -15.16
C PHE A 241 -6.27 -4.86 -14.21
N HIS A 242 -5.66 -4.93 -13.03
CA HIS A 242 -5.76 -3.91 -12.00
C HIS A 242 -4.48 -3.85 -11.15
N VAL A 243 -4.50 -2.90 -10.21
CA VAL A 243 -3.51 -2.76 -9.15
C VAL A 243 -4.28 -2.63 -7.85
N ASP A 244 -3.85 -3.36 -6.83
CA ASP A 244 -4.44 -3.27 -5.51
C ASP A 244 -4.11 -1.93 -4.86
N ASP A 245 -5.01 -1.43 -4.03
CA ASP A 245 -4.76 -0.28 -3.16
C ASP A 245 -3.94 -0.72 -1.93
N SER A 246 -2.74 -1.25 -2.15
CA SER A 246 -1.85 -1.79 -1.13
C SER A 246 -0.38 -1.55 -1.47
N GLU A 247 0.45 -1.49 -0.44
CA GLU A 247 1.91 -1.57 -0.60
C GLU A 247 2.36 -3.03 -0.73
N VAL A 248 1.67 -3.94 -0.04
CA VAL A 248 1.86 -5.39 -0.16
C VAL A 248 0.49 -6.05 -0.14
N THR A 249 0.22 -6.90 -1.13
CA THR A 249 -0.95 -7.79 -1.10
C THR A 249 -0.50 -9.19 -0.76
N LEU A 250 -1.21 -9.85 0.13
CA LEU A 250 -1.19 -11.29 0.30
C LEU A 250 -2.45 -11.85 -0.38
N ASN A 251 -2.30 -12.73 -1.36
CA ASN A 251 -3.42 -13.40 -2.04
C ASN A 251 -3.29 -14.91 -1.91
N VAL A 252 -4.13 -15.53 -1.08
CA VAL A 252 -4.08 -16.96 -0.76
C VAL A 252 -5.27 -17.69 -1.35
N CYS A 253 -5.04 -18.80 -2.05
CA CYS A 253 -6.15 -19.67 -2.47
C CYS A 253 -6.68 -20.44 -1.26
N LEU A 254 -7.92 -20.20 -0.84
CA LEU A 254 -8.55 -20.97 0.24
C LEU A 254 -9.09 -22.32 -0.26
N GLY A 255 -9.33 -22.41 -1.56
CA GLY A 255 -9.62 -23.66 -2.24
C GLY A 255 -11.07 -23.84 -2.58
N GLU A 256 -11.23 -24.70 -3.58
CA GLU A 256 -12.42 -25.43 -4.06
C GLU A 256 -11.95 -26.16 -5.34
N GLN A 257 -12.71 -27.13 -5.85
CA GLN A 257 -12.33 -27.82 -7.09
C GLN A 257 -12.66 -26.94 -8.30
N PHE A 258 -11.68 -26.21 -8.84
CA PHE A 258 -11.86 -25.37 -10.03
C PHE A 258 -10.85 -25.66 -11.15
N SER A 259 -11.16 -25.15 -12.35
CA SER A 259 -10.22 -25.07 -13.46
C SER A 259 -10.20 -23.67 -14.08
N GLY A 260 -9.03 -23.25 -14.59
CA GLY A 260 -8.82 -21.86 -15.00
C GLY A 260 -8.48 -20.98 -13.81
N GLY A 261 -8.78 -19.68 -13.88
CA GLY A 261 -8.47 -18.76 -12.77
C GLY A 261 -6.99 -18.35 -12.67
N ASP A 262 -6.14 -18.70 -13.62
CA ASP A 262 -4.71 -18.38 -13.54
C ASP A 262 -4.50 -16.87 -13.33
N LEU A 263 -3.64 -16.54 -12.37
CA LEU A 263 -3.19 -15.16 -12.21
C LEU A 263 -2.19 -14.84 -13.32
N TYR A 264 -2.28 -13.62 -13.83
CA TYR A 264 -1.28 -13.08 -14.73
C TYR A 264 -0.73 -11.78 -14.17
N PHE A 265 0.59 -11.66 -14.18
CA PHE A 265 1.35 -10.54 -13.64
C PHE A 265 2.03 -9.79 -14.76
N ARG A 266 2.07 -8.45 -14.66
CA ARG A 266 2.58 -7.54 -15.69
C ARG A 266 3.59 -6.54 -15.12
N GLY A 267 4.56 -7.07 -14.37
CA GLY A 267 5.60 -6.28 -13.70
C GLY A 267 5.10 -5.32 -12.63
N ILE A 268 6.03 -4.55 -12.06
CA ILE A 268 5.76 -3.55 -11.02
C ILE A 268 5.95 -2.15 -11.62
N ARG A 269 5.09 -1.21 -11.20
CA ARG A 269 5.11 0.19 -11.67
C ARG A 269 4.82 1.18 -10.55
N CYS A 270 5.47 2.34 -10.62
CA CYS A 270 5.10 3.50 -9.82
C CYS A 270 3.84 4.17 -10.37
N ASP A 271 3.25 5.10 -9.62
CA ASP A 271 1.99 5.76 -10.00
C ASP A 271 2.09 6.50 -11.34
N LYS A 272 3.27 7.03 -11.67
CA LYS A 272 3.53 7.69 -12.95
C LYS A 272 3.44 6.71 -14.14
N HIS A 273 3.77 5.45 -13.90
CA HIS A 273 3.90 4.42 -14.94
C HIS A 273 2.89 3.28 -14.78
N VAL A 274 1.91 3.40 -13.89
CA VAL A 274 0.96 2.32 -13.56
C VAL A 274 0.15 1.85 -14.78
N ASN A 275 -0.11 2.78 -15.70
CA ASN A 275 -0.86 2.55 -16.94
C ASN A 275 0.04 2.30 -18.17
N THR A 276 1.37 2.25 -18.03
CA THR A 276 2.23 1.95 -19.17
C THR A 276 2.17 0.48 -19.55
N GLU A 277 2.43 0.19 -20.82
CA GLU A 277 2.50 -1.18 -21.31
C GLU A 277 3.56 -1.99 -20.53
N TYR A 278 3.36 -3.31 -20.54
CA TYR A 278 4.33 -4.25 -20.00
C TYR A 278 5.16 -4.84 -21.14
N GLN A 279 6.38 -5.21 -20.82
CA GLN A 279 7.26 -5.93 -21.74
C GLN A 279 7.06 -7.45 -21.58
N PRO A 280 7.35 -8.26 -22.62
CA PRO A 280 7.21 -9.71 -22.55
C PRO A 280 7.91 -10.34 -21.35
N GLU A 281 9.06 -9.81 -20.93
CA GLU A 281 9.85 -10.32 -19.80
C GLU A 281 9.21 -10.02 -18.44
N GLU A 282 8.26 -9.08 -18.39
CA GLU A 282 7.50 -8.73 -17.19
C GLU A 282 6.20 -9.55 -17.07
N SER A 283 5.92 -10.40 -18.06
CA SER A 283 4.77 -11.29 -18.10
C SER A 283 5.05 -12.59 -17.36
N PHE A 284 4.33 -12.82 -16.27
CA PHE A 284 4.38 -14.10 -15.55
C PHE A 284 2.96 -14.63 -15.34
N HIS A 285 2.78 -15.94 -15.52
CA HIS A 285 1.51 -16.63 -15.32
C HIS A 285 1.66 -17.63 -14.17
N TYR A 286 0.68 -17.65 -13.29
CA TYR A 286 0.70 -18.50 -12.10
C TYR A 286 -0.65 -19.16 -11.87
N SER A 287 -0.63 -20.48 -11.81
CA SER A 287 -1.79 -21.28 -11.44
C SER A 287 -1.88 -21.35 -9.93
N HIS A 288 -2.93 -20.78 -9.34
CA HIS A 288 -3.14 -20.78 -7.90
C HIS A 288 -3.21 -22.21 -7.36
N VAL A 289 -2.51 -22.45 -6.26
CA VAL A 289 -2.58 -23.69 -5.49
C VAL A 289 -3.16 -23.38 -4.11
N ILE A 290 -3.97 -24.29 -3.58
CA ILE A 290 -4.59 -24.15 -2.25
C ILE A 290 -3.51 -23.90 -1.20
N GLY A 291 -3.74 -22.92 -0.35
CA GLY A 291 -2.83 -22.51 0.71
C GLY A 291 -1.60 -21.73 0.22
N GLN A 292 -1.41 -21.53 -1.09
CA GLN A 292 -0.30 -20.74 -1.60
C GLN A 292 -0.64 -19.25 -1.70
N ALA A 293 0.31 -18.42 -1.27
CA ALA A 293 0.18 -16.97 -1.27
C ALA A 293 0.98 -16.32 -2.41
N VAL A 294 0.47 -15.23 -2.99
CA VAL A 294 1.22 -14.41 -3.97
C VAL A 294 1.27 -12.93 -3.58
N GLY A 295 2.42 -12.30 -3.86
CA GLY A 295 2.74 -10.91 -3.48
C GLY A 295 2.86 -9.90 -4.62
N ARG A 296 2.72 -8.61 -4.26
CA ARG A 296 2.63 -7.38 -5.09
C ARG A 296 3.16 -7.45 -6.53
N HIS A 297 2.24 -7.25 -7.47
CA HIS A 297 2.49 -6.94 -8.88
C HIS A 297 1.25 -6.22 -9.46
N ARG A 298 1.33 -5.70 -10.68
CA ARG A 298 0.10 -5.42 -11.45
C ARG A 298 -0.41 -6.75 -12.00
N TYR A 299 -1.67 -7.09 -11.76
CA TYR A 299 -2.17 -8.42 -12.08
C TYR A 299 -3.64 -8.45 -12.47
N GLY A 300 -4.09 -9.61 -12.89
CA GLY A 300 -5.49 -9.95 -13.05
C GLY A 300 -5.68 -11.45 -12.95
N ALA A 301 -6.94 -11.87 -12.90
CA ALA A 301 -7.32 -13.27 -12.90
C ALA A 301 -8.01 -13.63 -14.22
N ARG A 302 -7.55 -14.71 -14.86
CA ARG A 302 -8.27 -15.30 -15.99
C ARG A 302 -9.60 -15.87 -15.53
N ALA A 303 -10.52 -16.08 -16.47
CA ALA A 303 -11.82 -16.63 -16.16
C ALA A 303 -11.73 -18.01 -15.48
N THR A 304 -12.52 -18.20 -14.43
CA THR A 304 -12.77 -19.53 -13.85
C THR A 304 -13.70 -20.28 -14.80
N ARG A 305 -13.22 -21.41 -15.34
CA ARG A 305 -13.94 -22.18 -16.38
C ARG A 305 -14.90 -23.22 -15.80
N SER A 306 -14.58 -23.75 -14.63
CA SER A 306 -15.40 -24.73 -13.91
C SER A 306 -15.12 -24.65 -12.42
N GLY A 307 -16.09 -25.06 -11.61
CA GLY A 307 -15.99 -25.00 -10.15
C GLY A 307 -16.16 -23.59 -9.60
N ALA A 308 -15.81 -23.44 -8.34
CA ALA A 308 -15.71 -22.17 -7.68
C ALA A 308 -14.30 -22.00 -7.09
N ARG A 309 -13.82 -20.76 -7.10
CA ARG A 309 -12.48 -20.40 -6.66
C ARG A 309 -12.62 -19.32 -5.62
N ILE A 310 -12.12 -19.62 -4.44
CA ILE A 310 -12.20 -18.71 -3.30
C ILE A 310 -10.79 -18.31 -2.88
N ASN A 311 -10.58 -17.01 -2.74
CA ASN A 311 -9.29 -16.44 -2.39
C ASN A 311 -9.44 -15.52 -1.18
N LEU A 312 -8.52 -15.65 -0.22
CA LEU A 312 -8.27 -14.68 0.83
C LEU A 312 -7.31 -13.62 0.30
N LEU A 313 -7.69 -12.35 0.45
CA LEU A 313 -6.83 -11.21 0.19
C LEU A 313 -6.60 -10.42 1.47
N LEU A 314 -5.36 -10.04 1.71
CA LEU A 314 -4.97 -9.07 2.73
C LEU A 314 -4.20 -7.94 2.05
N TRP A 315 -4.83 -6.77 1.94
CA TRP A 315 -4.19 -5.57 1.43
C TRP A 315 -3.52 -4.83 2.57
N CYS A 316 -2.20 -4.92 2.66
CA CYS A 316 -1.40 -4.22 3.67
C CYS A 316 -0.92 -2.88 3.12
N ARG A 317 -1.10 -1.82 3.91
CA ARG A 317 -0.76 -0.45 3.54
C ARG A 317 0.23 0.15 4.52
N SER A 318 0.98 1.14 4.05
CA SER A 318 1.88 1.95 4.87
C SER A 318 1.52 3.43 4.74
N SER A 319 0.98 4.03 5.80
CA SER A 319 0.71 5.47 5.82
C SER A 319 1.98 6.29 5.67
N ALA A 320 3.08 5.85 6.31
CA ALA A 320 4.39 6.50 6.24
C ALA A 320 4.94 6.52 4.81
N PHE A 321 4.92 5.38 4.11
CA PHE A 321 5.39 5.30 2.73
C PHE A 321 4.52 6.15 1.80
N ARG A 322 3.19 6.08 1.94
CA ARG A 322 2.26 6.89 1.13
C ARG A 322 2.48 8.38 1.32
N GLU A 323 2.80 8.82 2.52
CA GLU A 323 3.14 10.22 2.79
C GLU A 323 4.48 10.61 2.17
N LEU A 324 5.54 9.82 2.39
CA LEU A 324 6.86 10.07 1.82
C LEU A 324 6.84 10.13 0.29
N LYS A 325 6.04 9.27 -0.34
CA LYS A 325 5.86 9.20 -1.80
C LYS A 325 5.37 10.52 -2.41
N LYS A 326 4.57 11.32 -1.68
CA LYS A 326 4.10 12.64 -2.15
C LYS A 326 5.25 13.61 -2.41
N TYR A 327 6.36 13.44 -1.69
CA TYR A 327 7.54 14.31 -1.78
C TYR A 327 8.66 13.72 -2.65
N GLN A 328 8.52 12.47 -3.11
CA GLN A 328 9.52 11.78 -3.90
C GLN A 328 9.53 12.29 -5.35
N LYS A 329 10.57 13.05 -5.71
CA LYS A 329 10.71 13.66 -7.05
C LYS A 329 11.48 12.78 -8.05
N GLU A 330 12.28 11.83 -7.55
CA GLU A 330 13.19 11.03 -8.38
C GLU A 330 12.58 9.72 -8.91
N PHE A 331 13.31 9.08 -9.82
CA PHE A 331 12.98 7.78 -10.39
C PHE A 331 12.90 6.71 -9.30
N SER A 332 11.81 5.93 -9.29
CA SER A 332 11.68 4.78 -8.40
C SER A 332 12.57 3.63 -8.89
N ALA A 333 13.51 3.19 -8.05
CA ALA A 333 14.41 2.08 -8.38
C ALA A 333 13.63 0.78 -8.67
N TRP A 334 12.55 0.51 -7.95
CA TRP A 334 11.68 -0.65 -8.14
C TRP A 334 10.76 -0.59 -9.39
N CYS A 335 10.61 0.56 -10.06
CA CYS A 335 9.74 0.66 -11.23
C CYS A 335 10.50 0.29 -12.51
N GLY A 336 10.07 -0.77 -13.20
CA GLY A 336 10.71 -1.22 -14.44
C GLY A 336 10.79 -0.13 -15.52
N GLU A 337 9.77 0.70 -15.65
CA GLU A 337 9.76 1.81 -16.60
C GLU A 337 10.69 2.96 -16.18
N CYS A 338 10.69 3.34 -14.90
CA CYS A 338 11.65 4.33 -14.39
C CYS A 338 13.10 3.91 -14.65
N GLN A 339 13.42 2.63 -14.43
CA GLN A 339 14.76 2.12 -14.72
C GLN A 339 15.09 2.21 -16.22
N ARG A 340 14.15 1.91 -17.10
CA ARG A 340 14.34 2.01 -18.55
C ARG A 340 14.57 3.45 -19.00
N GLU A 341 13.70 4.37 -18.59
CA GLU A 341 13.86 5.79 -18.89
C GLU A 341 15.21 6.32 -18.41
N LYS A 342 15.66 5.90 -17.22
CA LYS A 342 16.98 6.24 -16.67
C LYS A 342 18.11 5.68 -17.55
N ARG A 343 18.05 4.41 -17.95
CA ARG A 343 19.07 3.77 -18.83
C ARG A 343 19.13 4.43 -20.21
N GLU A 344 17.98 4.78 -20.79
CA GLU A 344 17.92 5.44 -22.10
C GLU A 344 18.51 6.85 -22.04
N ARG A 345 18.19 7.64 -21.00
CA ARG A 345 18.83 8.95 -20.78
C ARG A 345 20.35 8.83 -20.63
N GLN A 346 20.83 7.82 -19.90
CA GLN A 346 22.27 7.56 -19.77
C GLN A 346 22.90 7.21 -21.12
N ARG A 347 22.25 6.35 -21.91
CA ARG A 347 22.74 5.97 -23.26
C ARG A 347 22.84 7.17 -24.19
N LEU A 348 21.81 8.02 -24.23
CA LEU A 348 21.79 9.24 -25.04
C LEU A 348 22.87 10.24 -24.59
N SER A 349 23.06 10.39 -23.27
CA SER A 349 24.12 11.24 -22.72
C SER A 349 25.51 10.75 -23.11
N VAL A 350 25.79 9.44 -22.98
CA VAL A 350 27.07 8.85 -23.40
C VAL A 350 27.29 9.03 -24.90
N ALA A 351 26.27 8.81 -25.72
CA ALA A 351 26.36 9.01 -27.17
C ALA A 351 26.66 10.47 -27.54
N ALA A 352 26.00 11.43 -26.88
CA ALA A 352 26.23 12.86 -27.10
C ALA A 352 27.65 13.27 -26.68
N THR A 353 28.13 12.81 -25.51
CA THR A 353 29.51 13.07 -25.06
C THR A 353 30.53 12.46 -26.02
N LYS A 354 30.32 11.23 -26.50
CA LYS A 354 31.19 10.59 -27.48
C LYS A 354 31.28 11.40 -28.78
N LEU A 355 30.15 11.90 -29.27
CA LEU A 355 30.11 12.74 -30.47
C LEU A 355 30.87 14.07 -30.26
N GLN A 356 30.73 14.70 -29.09
CA GLN A 356 31.48 15.92 -28.76
C GLN A 356 32.98 15.67 -28.68
N LEU A 357 33.41 14.55 -28.09
CA LEU A 357 34.83 14.18 -28.02
C LEU A 357 35.43 13.91 -29.40
N LEU A 358 34.70 13.22 -30.29
CA LEU A 358 35.14 12.98 -31.66
C LEU A 358 35.28 14.28 -32.47
N ARG A 359 34.36 15.24 -32.30
CA ARG A 359 34.47 16.57 -32.92
C ARG A 359 35.72 17.31 -32.47
N ARG A 360 36.00 17.31 -31.16
CA ARG A 360 37.22 17.94 -30.60
C ARG A 360 38.52 17.28 -31.07
N GLN A 361 38.51 15.97 -31.32
CA GLN A 361 39.67 15.28 -31.88
C GLN A 361 39.89 15.60 -33.36
N GLY A 362 38.81 15.70 -34.15
CA GLY A 362 38.87 16.11 -35.55
C GLY A 362 39.41 17.52 -35.75
N ASP A 363 39.00 18.46 -34.89
CA ASP A 363 39.47 19.86 -34.91
C ASP A 363 40.96 19.99 -34.52
N ASN A 364 41.47 19.11 -33.65
CA ASN A 364 42.89 19.09 -33.26
C ASN A 364 43.82 18.42 -34.28
N THR A 365 43.28 17.67 -35.24
CA THR A 365 44.05 17.07 -36.36
C THR A 365 44.05 17.91 -37.64
N ALA A 366 43.26 18.97 -37.68
CA ALA A 366 43.14 19.88 -38.82
C ALA A 366 43.89 21.22 -38.63
N ALA A 367 44.62 21.37 -37.51
CA ALA A 367 45.59 22.42 -37.25
C ALA A 367 47.00 21.84 -37.35
#